data_AF-A0A961D334-F1
#
_entry.id   AF-A0A961D334-F1
#
_cell.length_a   1.000
_cell.length_b   1.000
_cell.length_c   1.000
_cell.angle_alpha   90.00
_cell.angle_beta   90.00
_cell.angle_gamma   90.00
#
_symmetry.space_group_name_H-M   'P 1'
#
loop_
_entity.id
_entity.type
_entity.pdbx_description
1 polymer ?
#
loop_
_entity_poly.entity_id
_entity_poly.type
_entity_poly.pdbx_seq_one_letter_code
_entity_poly.pdbx_strand_id
1 'polypeptide(L)' 'VAKYNQLLRIEEELGEAARYAGRAAFPRFAG' A
#
# COMPACT_ATOMS: atom_id res chain seq x y z
N VAL A 1 1.40 13.96 -11.57
CA VAL A 1 2.41 13.82 -10.48
C VAL A 1 1.77 13.68 -9.07
N ALA A 2 0.43 13.56 -8.92
CA ALA A 2 -0.21 13.67 -7.59
C ALA A 2 -0.43 12.34 -6.80
N LYS A 3 -0.66 11.21 -7.48
CA LYS A 3 -1.13 9.97 -6.83
C LYS A 3 -0.06 9.26 -6.00
N TYR A 4 1.18 9.21 -6.47
CA TYR A 4 2.29 8.63 -5.73
C TYR A 4 2.66 9.45 -4.49
N ASN A 5 2.60 10.79 -4.60
CA ASN A 5 2.85 11.69 -3.46
C ASN A 5 1.77 11.59 -2.39
N GLN A 6 0.60 11.08 -2.73
CA GLN A 6 -0.45 10.80 -1.75
C GLN A 6 -0.18 9.48 -1.02
N LEU A 7 0.33 8.46 -1.71
CA LEU A 7 0.73 7.20 -1.08
C LEU A 7 1.88 7.40 -0.08
N LEU A 8 2.90 8.19 -0.45
CA LEU A 8 4.03 8.47 0.44
C LEU A 8 3.59 9.13 1.76
N ARG A 9 2.69 10.13 1.68
CA ARG A 9 2.13 10.79 2.87
C ARG A 9 1.33 9.83 3.75
N ILE A 10 0.56 8.94 3.15
CA ILE A 10 -0.22 7.92 3.89
C ILE A 10 0.72 6.90 4.57
N GLU A 11 1.82 6.51 3.92
CA GLU A 11 2.83 5.64 4.53
C GLU A 11 3.52 6.30 5.72
N GLU A 12 3.86 7.59 5.60
CA GLU A 12 4.44 8.38 6.70
C GLU A 12 3.46 8.55 7.88
N GLU A 13 2.17 8.80 7.61
CA GLU A 13 1.12 8.96 8.63
C GLU A 13 0.83 7.65 9.39
N LEU A 14 0.89 6.51 8.71
CA LEU A 14 0.59 5.20 9.30
C LEU A 14 1.78 4.57 10.05
N GLY A 15 3.02 4.98 9.73
CA GLY A 15 4.23 4.48 10.39
C GLY A 15 4.29 2.95 10.45
N GLU A 16 4.47 2.39 11.65
CA GLU A 16 4.57 0.93 11.85
C GLU A 16 3.27 0.16 11.56
N ALA A 17 2.12 0.83 11.51
CA ALA A 17 0.85 0.23 11.14
C ALA A 17 0.68 0.09 9.61
N ALA A 18 1.53 0.75 8.82
CA ALA A 18 1.49 0.64 7.37
C ALA A 18 1.89 -0.77 6.93
N ARG A 19 1.10 -1.38 6.03
CA ARG A 19 1.43 -2.69 5.47
C ARG A 19 1.22 -2.74 3.96
N TYR A 20 2.29 -3.04 3.25
CA TYR A 20 2.24 -3.33 1.82
C TYR A 20 1.85 -4.80 1.59
N ALA A 21 0.64 -5.03 1.07
CA ALA A 21 0.10 -6.37 0.88
C ALA A 21 0.72 -7.16 -0.30
N GLY A 22 1.45 -6.50 -1.21
CA GLY A 22 2.15 -7.16 -2.32
C GLY A 22 1.23 -8.08 -3.15
N ARG A 23 1.67 -9.33 -3.41
CA ARG A 23 0.86 -10.32 -4.15
C ARG A 23 -0.43 -10.70 -3.41
N ALA A 24 -0.46 -10.61 -2.09
CA ALA A 24 -1.66 -10.90 -1.31
C ALA A 24 -2.77 -9.86 -1.52
N ALA A 25 -2.46 -8.69 -2.12
CA ALA A 25 -3.47 -7.72 -2.55
C ALA A 25 -4.38 -8.24 -3.69
N PHE A 26 -4.00 -9.35 -4.34
CA PHE A 26 -4.74 -9.92 -5.45
C PHE A 26 -5.21 -11.36 -5.17
N PRO A 27 -6.14 -11.57 -4.22
CA PRO A 27 -6.59 -12.90 -3.81
C PRO A 27 -7.24 -13.70 -4.94
N ARG A 28 -7.78 -13.02 -5.96
CA ARG A 28 -8.37 -13.67 -7.14
C ARG A 28 -7.39 -14.49 -7.99
N PHE A 29 -6.08 -14.24 -7.84
CA PHE A 29 -5.01 -14.94 -8.58
C PHE A 29 -4.24 -15.93 -7.67
N ALA A 30 -4.78 -16.24 -6.50
CA ALA A 30 -4.16 -17.17 -5.54
C ALA A 30 -4.43 -18.66 -5.86
N GLY A 31 -4.96 -18.98 -7.04
CA GLY A 31 -5.30 -20.33 -7.51
C GLY A 31 -4.95 -20.52 -8.97
#